data_AF-F5GTY4-F1
#
_entry.id   AF-F5GTY4-F1
#
_cell.length_a   1.000
_cell.length_b   1.000
_cell.length_c   1.000
_cell.angle_alpha   90.00
_cell.angle_beta   90.00
_cell.angle_gamma   90.00
#
_symmetry.space_group_name_H-M   'P 1'
#
loop_
_entity.id
_entity.type
_entity.pdbx_description
1 polymer ?
#
loop_
_entity_poly.entity_id
_entity_poly.type
_entity_poly.pdbx_seq_one_letter_code
_entity_poly.pdbx_strand_id
1 'polypeptide(L)'
;MKAIVLLFAVIVAASVEAVEVQEARSVELDCVKMEGCLAACNLLYMPSNIRDANHLKYQEKHNACIQSASGETCERNQQIKDCFVKDEEDVGELEDEEMASYTIYWHETLNV
;
A
#
# COMPACT_ATOMS: atom_id res chain seq x y z
N MET A 1 -47.37 12.81 51.66
CA MET A 1 -46.69 11.49 51.69
C MET A 1 -46.77 10.90 50.29
N LYS A 2 -45.73 10.48 49.58
CA LYS A 2 -44.28 10.45 49.77
C LYS A 2 -43.69 10.53 48.34
N ALA A 3 -42.70 11.38 48.16
CA ALA A 3 -41.90 11.44 46.94
C ALA A 3 -41.05 10.19 46.81
N ILE A 4 -40.86 9.69 45.58
CA ILE A 4 -39.63 9.01 45.19
C ILE A 4 -39.34 9.41 43.74
N VAL A 5 -38.47 10.42 43.60
CA VAL A 5 -37.79 10.75 42.35
C VAL A 5 -36.65 9.74 42.21
N LEU A 6 -36.78 8.80 41.28
CA LEU A 6 -35.69 7.88 40.95
C LEU A 6 -34.77 8.58 39.94
N LEU A 7 -33.72 9.21 40.47
CA LEU A 7 -32.48 9.44 39.75
C LEU A 7 -31.90 8.09 39.34
N PHE A 8 -31.90 7.78 38.05
CA PHE A 8 -30.91 6.86 37.51
C PHE A 8 -29.84 7.67 36.78
N ALA A 9 -28.66 7.61 37.38
CA ALA A 9 -27.45 8.26 36.92
C ALA A 9 -27.12 7.82 35.50
N VAL A 10 -26.95 8.81 34.64
CA VAL A 10 -26.29 8.65 33.34
C VAL A 10 -24.82 8.37 33.63
N ILE A 11 -24.42 7.10 33.57
CA ILE A 11 -23.02 6.74 33.41
C ILE A 11 -22.79 6.64 31.91
N VAL A 12 -22.54 7.78 31.25
CA VAL A 12 -21.81 7.73 29.99
C VAL A 12 -20.36 7.46 30.38
N ALA A 13 -20.00 6.19 30.46
CA ALA A 13 -18.62 5.81 30.29
C ALA A 13 -18.28 6.19 28.84
N ALA A 14 -17.79 7.42 28.66
CA ALA A 14 -17.01 7.73 27.49
C ALA A 14 -15.71 6.93 27.65
N SER A 15 -15.75 5.64 27.32
CA SER A 15 -14.60 5.04 26.70
C SER A 15 -14.36 5.90 25.47
N VAL A 16 -13.40 6.82 25.58
CA VAL A 16 -12.65 7.24 24.42
C VAL A 16 -11.99 5.95 23.96
N GLU A 17 -12.72 5.16 23.19
CA GLU A 17 -12.10 4.18 22.31
C GLU A 17 -11.13 5.04 21.51
N ALA A 18 -9.83 4.84 21.74
CA ALA A 18 -8.81 5.40 20.88
C ALA A 18 -9.27 5.04 19.47
N VAL A 19 -9.64 6.05 18.69
CA VAL A 19 -10.12 5.84 17.34
C VAL A 19 -8.91 5.29 16.59
N GLU A 20 -8.87 3.97 16.39
CA GLU A 20 -7.86 3.34 15.56
C GLU A 20 -8.09 3.83 14.14
N VAL A 21 -7.36 4.87 13.75
CA VAL A 21 -7.36 5.36 12.38
C VAL A 21 -6.38 4.47 11.61
N GLN A 22 -6.89 3.63 10.73
CA GLN A 22 -6.07 2.94 9.76
C GLN A 22 -5.74 3.91 8.63
N GLU A 23 -4.50 4.39 8.57
CA GLU A 23 -4.03 5.14 7.42
C GLU A 23 -3.69 4.14 6.31
N ALA A 24 -4.48 4.17 5.22
CA ALA A 24 -4.20 3.36 4.04
C ALA A 24 -2.95 3.89 3.34
N ARG A 25 -1.96 3.02 3.17
CA ARG A 25 -0.70 3.31 2.49
C ARG A 25 -0.51 2.35 1.34
N SER A 26 0.25 2.77 0.35
CA SER A 26 0.63 1.88 -0.74
C SER A 26 1.98 2.19 -1.34
N VAL A 27 2.46 1.19 -2.07
CA VAL A 27 3.55 1.30 -3.03
C VAL A 27 3.02 0.83 -4.37
N GLU A 28 3.42 1.51 -5.43
CA GLU A 28 2.98 1.23 -6.79
C GLU A 28 4.20 1.09 -7.69
N LEU A 29 4.27 -0.02 -8.42
CA LEU A 29 5.15 -0.15 -9.56
C LEU A 29 4.41 0.37 -10.79
N ASP A 30 4.65 1.63 -11.14
CA ASP A 30 4.05 2.33 -12.28
C ASP A 30 4.93 2.14 -13.52
N CYS A 31 4.37 1.50 -14.55
CA CYS A 31 5.09 1.13 -15.76
C CYS A 31 4.48 1.80 -17.00
N VAL A 32 5.34 2.30 -17.88
CA VAL A 32 4.96 2.80 -19.20
C VAL A 32 5.06 1.67 -20.22
N LYS A 33 4.05 1.53 -21.07
CA LYS A 33 4.01 0.62 -22.20
C LYS A 33 4.43 1.32 -23.48
N MET A 34 5.26 0.66 -24.29
CA MET A 34 5.51 1.04 -25.68
C MET A 34 5.46 -0.21 -26.55
N GLU A 35 4.72 -0.18 -27.65
CA GLU A 35 4.60 -1.32 -28.59
C GLU A 35 4.18 -2.64 -27.89
N GLY A 36 3.34 -2.55 -26.86
CA GLY A 36 2.87 -3.72 -26.10
C GLY A 36 3.87 -4.27 -25.08
N CYS A 37 4.99 -3.59 -24.82
CA CYS A 37 5.97 -3.99 -23.80
C CYS A 37 6.13 -2.97 -22.66
N LEU A 38 6.51 -3.45 -21.48
CA LEU A 38 6.92 -2.58 -20.37
C LEU A 38 8.27 -1.93 -20.70
N ALA A 39 8.25 -0.64 -21.04
CA ALA A 39 9.42 0.10 -21.46
C ALA A 39 10.20 0.71 -20.29
N ALA A 40 9.49 1.11 -19.24
CA ALA A 40 10.08 1.60 -18.00
C ALA A 40 9.11 1.32 -16.86
N CYS A 41 9.64 1.06 -15.65
CA CYS A 41 8.86 0.91 -14.43
C CYS A 41 9.50 1.74 -13.31
N ASN A 42 8.68 2.46 -12.55
CA ASN A 42 9.08 3.31 -11.45
C ASN A 42 8.33 2.94 -10.18
N LEU A 43 9.00 3.11 -9.03
CA LEU A 43 8.39 2.86 -7.73
C LEU A 43 7.85 4.17 -7.14
N LEU A 44 6.55 4.22 -6.88
CA LEU A 44 5.84 5.35 -6.30
C LEU A 44 5.26 4.98 -4.94
N TYR A 45 5.25 5.91 -4.00
CA TYR A 45 4.70 5.71 -2.66
C TYR A 45 3.51 6.65 -2.44
N MET A 46 2.47 6.16 -1.76
CA MET A 46 1.31 6.95 -1.39
C MET A 46 1.01 6.79 0.12
N PRO A 47 1.18 7.86 0.92
CA PRO A 47 1.67 9.19 0.52
C PRO A 47 3.16 9.19 0.13
N SER A 48 3.60 10.19 -0.64
CA SER A 48 4.97 10.24 -1.19
C SER A 48 6.08 10.42 -0.14
N ASN A 49 5.71 10.77 1.08
CA ASN A 49 6.62 11.01 2.20
C ASN A 49 6.60 9.88 3.25
N ILE A 50 6.12 8.67 2.91
CA ILE A 50 6.20 7.51 3.82
C ILE A 50 7.63 7.28 4.27
N ARG A 51 7.80 7.06 5.58
CA ARG A 51 9.08 6.70 6.21
C ARG A 51 8.88 5.62 7.27
N ASP A 52 8.21 4.54 6.87
CA ASP A 52 7.96 3.37 7.71
C ASP A 52 8.81 2.16 7.30
N ALA A 53 8.66 1.04 8.01
CA ALA A 53 9.37 -0.20 7.70
C ALA A 53 9.00 -0.78 6.32
N ASN A 54 7.77 -0.53 5.84
CA ASN A 54 7.31 -1.03 4.55
C ASN A 54 7.92 -0.25 3.39
N HIS A 55 8.18 1.05 3.55
CA HIS A 55 8.96 1.81 2.57
C HIS A 55 10.35 1.19 2.33
N LEU A 56 11.09 0.86 3.39
CA LEU A 56 12.39 0.20 3.22
C LEU A 56 12.25 -1.20 2.62
N LYS A 57 11.29 -2.01 3.10
CA LYS A 57 10.98 -3.35 2.57
C LYS A 57 10.79 -3.32 1.05
N TYR A 58 9.91 -2.45 0.55
CA TYR A 58 9.57 -2.42 -0.88
C TYR A 58 10.65 -1.77 -1.73
N GLN A 59 11.40 -0.81 -1.19
CA GLN A 59 12.59 -0.27 -1.87
C GLN A 59 13.67 -1.35 -2.05
N GLU A 60 13.95 -2.14 -1.01
CA GLU A 60 14.90 -3.24 -1.06
C GLU A 60 14.44 -4.34 -2.02
N LYS A 61 13.15 -4.71 -1.97
CA LYS A 61 12.55 -5.68 -2.90
C LYS A 61 12.72 -5.23 -4.35
N HIS A 62 12.36 -3.98 -4.67
CA HIS A 62 12.49 -3.44 -6.02
C HIS A 62 13.96 -3.42 -6.49
N ASN A 63 14.89 -3.02 -5.63
CA ASN A 63 16.32 -3.04 -5.95
C ASN A 63 16.83 -4.47 -6.22
N ALA A 64 16.40 -5.45 -5.43
CA ALA A 64 16.75 -6.85 -5.66
C ALA A 64 16.21 -7.36 -7.01
N CYS A 65 14.97 -7.01 -7.35
CA CYS A 65 14.36 -7.36 -8.63
C CYS A 65 15.13 -6.77 -9.83
N ILE A 66 15.52 -5.48 -9.74
CA ILE A 66 16.37 -4.83 -10.75
C ILE A 66 17.71 -5.56 -10.90
N GLN A 67 18.33 -5.97 -9.79
CA GLN A 67 19.62 -6.65 -9.80
C GLN A 67 19.53 -8.07 -10.38
N SER A 68 18.42 -8.77 -10.16
CA SER A 68 18.21 -10.12 -10.71
C SER A 68 17.76 -10.14 -12.16
N ALA A 69 17.15 -9.05 -12.64
CA ALA A 69 16.64 -8.99 -14.00
C ALA A 69 17.78 -8.96 -15.03
N SER A 70 17.52 -9.53 -16.19
CA SER A 70 18.46 -9.66 -17.31
C SER A 70 17.74 -9.45 -18.65
N GLY A 71 18.48 -9.43 -19.75
CA GLY A 71 17.92 -9.20 -21.09
C GLY A 71 17.74 -7.73 -21.45
N GLU A 72 17.04 -7.50 -22.55
CA GLU A 72 16.70 -6.16 -23.08
C GLU A 72 15.48 -5.56 -22.37
N THR A 73 15.20 -4.28 -22.61
CA THR A 73 14.21 -3.46 -21.88
C THR A 73 12.87 -4.17 -21.61
N CYS A 74 12.24 -4.75 -22.64
CA CYS A 74 10.94 -5.43 -22.51
C CYS A 74 11.01 -6.63 -21.55
N GLU A 75 11.90 -7.58 -21.84
CA GLU A 75 12.08 -8.79 -21.03
C GLU A 75 12.51 -8.44 -19.61
N ARG A 76 13.46 -7.50 -19.49
CA ARG A 76 13.99 -7.04 -18.21
C ARG A 76 12.90 -6.43 -17.33
N ASN A 77 12.08 -5.53 -17.86
CA ASN A 77 11.02 -4.90 -17.07
C ASN A 77 9.89 -5.87 -16.74
N GLN A 78 9.60 -6.83 -17.63
CA GLN A 78 8.69 -7.93 -17.32
C GLN A 78 9.21 -8.77 -16.13
N GLN A 79 10.49 -9.12 -16.12
CA GLN A 79 11.13 -9.82 -15.00
C GLN A 79 11.11 -8.99 -13.71
N ILE A 80 11.33 -7.68 -13.78
CA ILE A 80 11.24 -6.78 -12.61
C ILE A 80 9.82 -6.79 -12.05
N LYS A 81 8.81 -6.63 -12.91
CA LYS A 81 7.40 -6.67 -12.54
C LYS A 81 7.05 -7.98 -11.86
N ASP A 82 7.36 -9.11 -12.50
CA ASP A 82 7.02 -10.44 -12.01
C ASP A 82 7.72 -10.74 -10.67
N CYS A 83 8.96 -10.27 -10.49
CA CYS A 83 9.68 -10.36 -9.22
C CYS A 83 9.06 -9.48 -8.12
N PHE A 84 8.66 -8.25 -8.46
CA PHE A 84 8.15 -7.28 -7.49
C PHE A 84 6.80 -7.71 -6.90
N VAL A 85 5.91 -8.25 -7.72
CA VAL A 85 4.57 -8.71 -7.28
C VAL A 85 4.59 -10.11 -6.67
N LYS A 86 5.71 -10.85 -6.82
CA LYS A 86 5.84 -12.22 -6.31
C LYS A 86 5.66 -12.27 -4.79
N ASP A 87 4.87 -13.24 -4.34
CA ASP A 87 4.59 -13.53 -2.92
C ASP A 87 3.89 -12.37 -2.16
N GLU A 88 3.28 -11.41 -2.86
CA GLU A 88 2.40 -10.40 -2.26
C GLU A 88 0.95 -10.88 -2.29
N GLU A 89 0.24 -10.73 -1.18
CA GLU A 89 -1.10 -11.33 -1.00
C GLU A 89 -2.18 -10.58 -1.79
N ASP A 90 -2.11 -9.24 -1.81
CA ASP A 90 -3.11 -8.37 -2.43
C ASP A 90 -2.43 -7.33 -3.32
N VAL A 91 -2.27 -7.67 -4.61
CA VAL A 91 -1.76 -6.77 -5.64
C VAL A 91 -2.93 -6.22 -6.45
N GLY A 92 -3.15 -4.91 -6.38
CA GLY A 92 -4.04 -4.21 -7.29
C GLY A 92 -3.38 -4.05 -8.65
N GLU A 93 -4.04 -4.50 -9.71
CA GLU A 93 -3.53 -4.40 -11.08
C GLU A 93 -4.42 -3.48 -11.91
N LEU A 94 -3.81 -2.52 -12.60
CA LEU A 94 -4.48 -1.68 -13.58
C LEU A 94 -3.62 -1.64 -14.84
N GLU A 95 -4.17 -2.08 -15.97
CA GLU A 95 -3.47 -2.06 -17.24
C GLU A 95 -4.33 -1.43 -18.33
N ASP A 96 -3.72 -0.55 -19.11
CA ASP A 96 -4.28 -0.04 -20.37
C ASP A 96 -3.24 -0.17 -21.51
N GLU A 97 -3.47 0.55 -22.62
CA GLU A 97 -2.62 0.51 -23.81
C GLU A 97 -1.25 1.20 -23.60
N GLU A 98 -1.18 2.21 -22.72
CA GLU A 98 -0.02 3.07 -22.52
C GLU A 98 0.67 2.88 -21.16
N MET A 99 -0.03 2.29 -20.19
CA MET A 99 0.47 2.13 -18.82
C MET A 99 -0.01 0.83 -18.16
N ALA A 100 0.74 0.41 -17.16
CA ALA A 100 0.41 -0.69 -16.27
C ALA A 100 0.88 -0.34 -14.85
N SER A 101 0.02 -0.48 -13.85
CA SER A 101 0.39 -0.29 -12.46
C SER A 101 0.06 -1.50 -11.59
N TYR A 102 0.96 -1.75 -10.64
CA TYR A 102 0.88 -2.86 -9.70
C TYR A 102 1.04 -2.32 -8.28
N THR A 103 -0.07 -2.23 -7.55
CA THR A 103 -0.16 -1.52 -6.27
C THR A 103 -0.33 -2.49 -5.10
N ILE A 104 0.55 -2.40 -4.11
CA ILE A 104 0.49 -3.18 -2.88
C ILE A 104 0.05 -2.25 -1.74
N TYR A 105 -0.98 -2.64 -1.00
CA TYR A 105 -1.56 -1.84 0.08
C TYR A 105 -1.17 -2.38 1.46
N TRP A 106 -1.04 -1.49 2.42
CA TRP A 106 -0.98 -1.85 3.85
C TRP A 106 -1.64 -0.79 4.70
N HIS A 107 -2.03 -1.18 5.91
CA HIS A 107 -2.57 -0.28 6.92
C HIS A 107 -1.57 -0.11 8.05
N GLU A 108 -1.32 1.13 8.46
CA GLU A 108 -0.68 1.41 9.75
C GLU A 108 -1.76 1.72 10.79
N THR A 109 -1.71 1.03 11.93
CA THR A 109 -2.58 1.37 13.07
C THR A 109 -1.95 2.53 13.82
N LEU A 110 -2.62 3.68 13.81
CA LEU A 110 -2.24 4.82 14.62
C LEU A 110 -3.01 4.79 15.94
N ASN A 111 -2.29 4.76 17.06
CA ASN A 111 -2.87 5.02 18.37
C ASN A 111 -2.96 6.54 18.55
N VAL A 112 -4.18 7.08 18.60
CA VAL A 112 -4.45 8.51 18.83
C VAL A 112 -4.76 8.75 20.30
#